data_AF-A0A1L6BWF6-F1
#
_entry.id   AF-A0A1L6BWF6-F1
#
_cell.length_a   1.000
_cell.length_b   1.000
_cell.length_c   1.000
_cell.angle_alpha   90.00
_cell.angle_beta   90.00
_cell.angle_gamma   90.00
#
_symmetry.space_group_name_H-M   'P 1'
#
loop_
_entity.id
_entity.type
_entity.pdbx_description
1 polymer ?
#
loop_
_entity_poly.entity_id
_entity_poly.type
_entity_poly.pdbx_seq_one_letter_code
_entity_poly.pdbx_strand_id
1 'polypeptide(L)'
;MLQGLNHLTLAVSDLASSLAFYQQLPGMRLHASWDSGAYLSCGALWLCLSLDEQRRKTPPQESDYTHYAFSVAEEEFAGVVALLAQAGAEVWKDNRSEGASYYFLDPDG
;
A
#
# COMPACT_ATOMS: atom_id res chain seq x y z
N MET A 1 -13.74 13.02 -21.03
CA MET A 1 -13.53 13.77 -19.77
C MET A 1 -13.22 12.75 -18.67
N LEU A 2 -12.20 12.98 -17.85
CA LEU A 2 -11.85 12.05 -16.74
C LEU A 2 -12.84 12.19 -15.58
N GLN A 3 -13.11 11.10 -14.84
CA GLN A 3 -14.15 11.05 -13.79
C GLN A 3 -13.64 10.63 -12.40
N GLY A 4 -12.34 10.30 -12.27
CA GLY A 4 -11.74 9.84 -11.02
C GLY A 4 -10.65 8.79 -11.28
N LEU A 5 -10.13 8.21 -10.20
CA LEU A 5 -9.24 7.07 -10.27
C LEU A 5 -10.06 5.80 -10.49
N ASN A 6 -9.82 5.09 -11.60
CA ASN A 6 -10.51 3.83 -11.87
C ASN A 6 -9.91 2.68 -11.05
N HIS A 7 -8.59 2.55 -11.08
CA HIS A 7 -7.81 1.61 -10.29
C HIS A 7 -6.38 2.11 -10.10
N LEU A 8 -5.70 1.57 -9.11
CA LEU A 8 -4.26 1.68 -8.91
C LEU A 8 -3.64 0.30 -9.16
N THR A 9 -2.61 0.22 -9.99
CA THR A 9 -1.84 -1.01 -10.19
C THR A 9 -0.44 -0.83 -9.63
N LEU A 10 -0.02 -1.75 -8.77
CA LEU A 10 1.33 -1.81 -8.22
C LEU A 10 2.03 -3.06 -8.78
N ALA A 11 3.21 -2.83 -9.36
CA ALA A 11 4.11 -3.92 -9.74
C ALA A 11 4.73 -4.50 -8.46
N VAL A 12 4.62 -5.81 -8.26
CA VAL A 12 5.14 -6.52 -7.09
C VAL A 12 6.15 -7.58 -7.50
N SER A 13 7.21 -7.78 -6.72
CA SER A 13 8.22 -8.82 -7.00
C SER A 13 7.86 -10.18 -6.40
N ASP A 14 7.06 -10.18 -5.33
CA ASP A 14 6.55 -11.39 -4.67
C ASP A 14 5.08 -11.21 -4.32
N LEU A 15 4.20 -11.83 -5.12
CA LEU A 15 2.76 -11.66 -4.98
C LEU A 15 2.24 -12.13 -3.63
N ALA A 16 2.80 -13.22 -3.08
CA ALA A 16 2.35 -13.78 -1.80
C ALA A 16 2.64 -12.83 -0.64
N SER A 17 3.83 -12.23 -0.62
CA SER A 17 4.27 -11.26 0.38
C SER A 17 3.44 -9.98 0.30
N SER A 18 3.22 -9.45 -0.90
CA SER A 18 2.41 -8.24 -1.08
C SER A 18 0.93 -8.49 -0.74
N LEU A 19 0.39 -9.66 -1.09
CA LEU A 19 -0.96 -10.04 -0.66
C LEU A 19 -1.09 -10.11 0.85
N ALA A 20 -0.17 -10.79 1.53
CA ALA A 20 -0.16 -10.88 2.99
C ALA A 20 -0.08 -9.49 3.61
N PHE A 21 0.75 -8.61 3.05
CA PHE A 21 0.92 -7.25 3.54
C PHE A 21 -0.33 -6.39 3.39
N TYR A 22 -1.00 -6.40 2.24
CA TYR A 22 -2.20 -5.58 2.03
C TYR A 22 -3.42 -6.15 2.75
N GLN A 23 -3.59 -7.47 2.83
CA GLN A 23 -4.77 -8.08 3.46
C GLN A 23 -4.86 -7.88 4.98
N GLN A 24 -3.74 -7.74 5.68
CA GLN A 24 -3.73 -7.49 7.12
C GLN A 24 -4.13 -6.04 7.47
N LEU A 25 -4.10 -5.12 6.49
CA LEU A 25 -4.50 -3.73 6.74
C LEU A 25 -6.03 -3.61 6.79
N PRO A 26 -6.57 -2.91 7.80
CA PRO A 26 -8.02 -2.75 7.93
C PRO A 26 -8.60 -2.04 6.70
N GLY A 27 -9.74 -2.55 6.22
CA GLY A 27 -10.43 -2.01 5.05
C GLY A 27 -9.97 -2.57 3.69
N MET A 28 -8.85 -3.30 3.64
CA MET A 28 -8.43 -4.03 2.45
C MET A 28 -9.21 -5.34 2.33
N ARG A 29 -9.81 -5.58 1.16
CA ARG A 29 -10.57 -6.80 0.87
C ARG A 29 -10.09 -7.45 -0.41
N LEU A 30 -9.62 -8.69 -0.33
CA LEU A 30 -9.33 -9.50 -1.52
C LEU A 30 -10.62 -9.94 -2.20
N HIS A 31 -10.66 -9.84 -3.53
CA HIS A 31 -11.75 -10.33 -4.37
C HIS A 31 -11.33 -11.50 -5.24
N ALA A 32 -10.11 -11.45 -5.79
CA ALA A 32 -9.57 -12.49 -6.65
C ALA A 32 -8.05 -12.52 -6.55
N SER A 33 -7.47 -13.70 -6.69
CA SER A 33 -6.04 -13.91 -6.90
C SER A 33 -5.83 -14.98 -7.97
N TRP A 34 -4.74 -14.84 -8.72
CA TRP A 34 -4.27 -15.78 -9.74
C TRP A 34 -2.73 -15.77 -9.75
N ASP A 35 -2.11 -16.60 -10.58
CA ASP A 35 -0.67 -16.86 -10.55
C ASP A 35 0.21 -15.60 -10.66
N SER A 36 -0.26 -14.57 -11.36
CA SER A 36 0.49 -13.35 -11.63
C SER A 36 -0.17 -12.08 -11.11
N GLY A 37 -1.18 -12.18 -10.24
CA GLY A 37 -1.76 -10.97 -9.66
C GLY A 37 -2.93 -11.19 -8.73
N ALA A 38 -3.43 -10.08 -8.21
CA ALA A 38 -4.59 -10.05 -7.35
C ALA A 38 -5.36 -8.74 -7.43
N TYR A 39 -6.66 -8.83 -7.15
CA TYR A 39 -7.55 -7.68 -7.03
C TYR A 39 -8.04 -7.53 -5.60
N LEU A 40 -7.79 -6.35 -5.05
CA LEU A 40 -8.27 -5.92 -3.75
C LEU A 40 -9.12 -4.66 -3.89
N SER A 41 -9.92 -4.37 -2.88
CA SER A 41 -10.55 -3.05 -2.70
C SER A 41 -10.19 -2.43 -1.37
N CYS A 42 -10.09 -1.11 -1.34
CA CYS A 42 -10.07 -0.28 -0.13
C CYS A 42 -11.12 0.82 -0.28
N GLY A 43 -12.30 0.64 0.32
CA GLY A 43 -13.46 1.47 0.01
C GLY A 43 -13.82 1.39 -1.48
N ALA A 44 -13.84 2.53 -2.17
CA ALA A 44 -14.10 2.60 -3.61
C ALA A 44 -12.85 2.36 -4.49
N LEU A 45 -11.64 2.35 -3.91
CA LEU A 45 -10.42 2.09 -4.66
C LEU A 45 -10.37 0.63 -5.08
N TRP A 46 -10.17 0.38 -6.37
CA TRP A 46 -9.71 -0.89 -6.89
C TRP A 46 -8.19 -0.92 -6.94
N LEU A 47 -7.59 -1.81 -6.16
CA LEU A 47 -6.14 -2.06 -6.14
C LEU A 47 -5.84 -3.35 -6.90
N CYS A 48 -4.92 -3.27 -7.85
CA CYS A 48 -4.34 -4.41 -8.54
C CYS A 48 -2.90 -4.59 -8.07
N LEU A 49 -2.57 -5.80 -7.60
CA LEU A 49 -1.18 -6.24 -7.45
C LEU A 49 -0.84 -7.06 -8.70
N SER A 50 0.17 -6.64 -9.46
CA SER A 50 0.60 -7.31 -10.67
C SER A 50 2.02 -7.83 -10.47
N LEU A 51 2.19 -9.15 -10.50
CA LEU A 51 3.52 -9.75 -10.46
C LEU A 51 4.33 -9.29 -11.67
N ASP A 52 5.51 -8.74 -11.42
CA ASP A 52 6.36 -8.17 -12.47
C ASP A 52 7.84 -8.52 -12.20
N GLU A 53 8.43 -9.28 -13.12
CA GLU A 53 9.85 -9.66 -13.07
C GLU A 53 10.80 -8.47 -13.18
N GLN A 54 10.32 -7.29 -13.60
CA GLN A 54 11.09 -6.04 -13.64
C GLN A 54 11.01 -5.26 -12.33
N ARG A 55 10.07 -5.56 -11.43
CA ARG A 55 10.00 -4.87 -10.14
C ARG A 55 11.28 -5.14 -9.34
N ARG A 56 11.86 -4.07 -8.80
CA ARG A 56 13.01 -4.11 -7.91
C ARG A 56 12.61 -3.43 -6.61
N LYS A 57 13.07 -3.98 -5.50
CA LYS A 57 12.98 -3.29 -4.21
C LYS A 57 13.98 -2.14 -4.26
N THR A 58 13.45 -0.92 -4.24
CA THR A 58 14.27 0.30 -4.28
C THR A 58 14.23 0.94 -2.89
N PRO A 59 15.39 1.21 -2.27
CA PRO A 59 15.43 1.95 -1.02
C PRO A 59 14.76 3.32 -1.16
N PRO A 60 14.07 3.84 -0.12
CA PRO A 60 13.29 5.09 -0.23
C PRO A 60 14.13 6.31 -0.62
N GLN A 61 15.42 6.32 -0.27
CA GLN A 61 16.35 7.38 -0.64
C GLN A 61 16.77 7.37 -2.13
N GLU A 62 16.50 6.27 -2.84
CA GLU A 62 16.78 6.08 -4.27
C GLU A 62 15.52 6.21 -5.13
N SER A 63 14.33 6.27 -4.51
CA SER A 63 13.07 6.60 -5.16
C SER A 63 12.76 8.10 -5.06
N ASP A 64 11.89 8.59 -5.95
CA ASP A 64 11.35 9.95 -5.84
C ASP A 64 10.19 10.03 -4.81
N TYR A 65 9.52 11.16 -4.76
CA TYR A 65 8.48 11.44 -3.77
C TYR A 65 7.08 10.90 -4.14
N THR A 66 6.96 10.14 -5.22
CA THR A 66 5.70 9.51 -5.62
C THR A 66 5.26 8.53 -4.53
N HIS A 67 4.07 8.76 -3.98
CA HIS A 67 3.50 7.92 -2.93
C HIS A 67 1.97 7.85 -3.08
N TYR A 68 1.39 6.83 -2.45
CA TYR A 68 -0.05 6.61 -2.42
C TYR A 68 -0.53 6.73 -0.98
N ALA A 69 -1.44 7.65 -0.72
CA ALA A 69 -1.99 7.88 0.61
C ALA A 69 -3.37 7.22 0.75
N PHE A 70 -3.56 6.48 1.84
CA PHE A 70 -4.85 5.92 2.23
C PHE A 70 -5.48 6.79 3.32
N SER A 71 -6.79 7.02 3.21
CA SER A 71 -7.55 7.73 4.24
C SER A 71 -7.87 6.79 5.39
N VAL A 72 -7.76 7.31 6.60
CA VAL A 72 -8.11 6.63 7.86
C VAL A 72 -8.85 7.63 8.73
N ALA A 73 -9.86 7.17 9.47
CA ALA A 73 -10.56 7.99 10.44
C ALA A 73 -9.59 8.41 11.57
N GLU A 74 -9.76 9.61 12.10
CA GLU A 74 -8.84 10.16 13.12
C GLU A 74 -8.74 9.24 14.34
N GLU A 75 -9.86 8.66 14.76
CA GLU A 75 -9.94 7.77 15.93
C GLU A 75 -9.26 6.41 15.70
N GLU A 76 -9.10 6.00 14.43
CA GLU A 76 -8.49 4.73 14.04
C GLU A 76 -6.98 4.88 13.74
N PHE A 77 -6.49 6.10 13.56
CA PHE A 77 -5.12 6.38 13.10
C PHE A 77 -4.05 5.66 13.92
N ALA A 78 -4.09 5.80 15.25
CA ALA A 78 -3.11 5.16 16.12
C ALA A 78 -3.15 3.61 16.05
N GLY A 79 -4.36 3.04 15.89
CA GLY A 79 -4.54 1.59 15.74
C GLY A 79 -3.95 1.07 14.43
N VAL A 80 -4.18 1.79 13.33
CA VAL A 80 -3.63 1.45 12.01
C VAL A 80 -2.11 1.55 12.01
N VAL A 81 -1.53 2.59 12.62
CA VAL A 81 -0.07 2.72 12.78
C VAL A 81 0.52 1.54 13.55
N ALA A 82 -0.14 1.09 14.62
CA ALA A 82 0.33 -0.05 15.39
C ALA A 82 0.29 -1.37 14.58
N LEU A 83 -0.73 -1.56 13.74
CA LEU A 83 -0.82 -2.72 12.84
C LEU A 83 0.28 -2.68 11.78
N LEU A 84 0.55 -1.52 11.17
CA LEU A 84 1.63 -1.33 10.21
C LEU A 84 3.01 -1.62 10.84
N ALA A 85 3.24 -1.18 12.08
CA ALA A 85 4.47 -1.50 12.80
C ALA A 85 4.61 -3.00 13.09
N GLN A 86 3.52 -3.68 13.48
CA GLN A 86 3.51 -5.13 13.73
C GLN A 86 3.72 -5.95 12.44
N ALA A 87 3.23 -5.42 11.32
CA ALA A 87 3.45 -5.95 9.98
C ALA A 87 4.90 -5.84 9.49
N GLY A 88 5.76 -5.14 10.24
CA GLY A 88 7.15 -4.87 9.85
C GLY A 88 7.29 -3.80 8.77
N ALA A 89 6.29 -2.92 8.61
CA ALA A 89 6.38 -1.83 7.65
C ALA A 89 7.50 -0.86 8.05
N GLU A 90 8.41 -0.58 7.13
CA GLU A 90 9.50 0.37 7.34
C GLU A 90 8.99 1.80 7.15
N VAL A 91 9.36 2.70 8.07
CA VAL A 91 9.02 4.13 7.97
C VAL A 91 10.08 4.84 7.13
N TRP A 92 9.66 5.45 6.02
CA TRP A 92 10.60 6.15 5.12
C TRP A 92 10.65 7.66 5.33
N LYS A 93 9.70 8.23 6.09
CA LYS A 93 9.63 9.68 6.33
C LYS A 93 8.96 10.04 7.65
N ASP A 94 9.59 10.96 8.37
CA ASP A 94 8.95 11.65 9.49
C ASP A 94 7.90 12.65 9.01
N ASN A 95 6.71 12.60 9.61
CA ASN A 95 5.69 13.60 9.34
C ASN A 95 6.09 14.96 9.92
N ARG A 96 6.06 15.99 9.07
CA ARG A 96 6.28 17.40 9.44
C ARG A 96 5.14 18.31 8.98
N SER A 97 4.04 17.72 8.53
CA SER A 97 2.84 18.46 8.10
C SER A 97 1.87 18.66 9.27
N GLU A 98 0.92 19.58 9.11
CA GLU A 98 -0.08 19.89 10.13
C GLU A 98 -1.05 18.73 10.40
N GLY A 99 -1.27 17.84 9.41
CA GLY A 99 -2.16 16.69 9.53
C GLY A 99 -1.45 15.43 10.00
N ALA A 100 -2.18 14.51 10.64
CA ALA A 100 -1.67 13.20 11.00
C ALA A 100 -1.36 12.38 9.74
N SER A 101 -0.08 12.04 9.54
CA SER A 101 0.39 11.19 8.44
C SER A 101 1.41 10.20 8.97
N TYR A 102 1.39 8.99 8.43
CA TYR A 102 2.37 7.94 8.71
C TYR A 102 2.88 7.39 7.38
N TYR A 103 4.17 7.57 7.12
CA TYR A 103 4.80 7.25 5.83
C TYR A 103 5.54 5.93 5.95
N PHE A 104 5.04 4.89 5.29
CA PHE A 104 5.59 3.54 5.35
C PHE A 104 5.81 2.96 3.95
N LEU A 105 6.70 1.96 3.87
CA LEU A 105 6.97 1.17 2.66
C LEU A 105 6.12 -0.09 2.64
N ASP A 106 5.70 -0.50 1.45
CA ASP A 106 5.19 -1.84 1.23
C ASP A 106 6.37 -2.84 1.09
N PRO A 107 6.12 -4.16 0.89
CA PRO A 107 7.20 -5.14 0.77
C PRO A 107 8.19 -4.91 -0.38
N ASP A 108 7.80 -4.10 -1.36
CA ASP A 108 8.56 -3.77 -2.55
C ASP A 108 9.16 -2.36 -2.54
N GLY A 109 8.90 -1.55 -1.51
CA GLY A 109 9.35 -0.15 -1.39
C GLY A 109 8.24 0.82 -1.78
#